data_AF-A0A4V1Q641-F1
#
_entry.id   AF-A0A4V1Q641-F1
#
_cell.length_a   1.000
_cell.length_b   1.000
_cell.length_c   1.000
_cell.angle_alpha   90.00
_cell.angle_beta   90.00
_cell.angle_gamma   90.00
#
_symmetry.space_group_name_H-M   'P 1'
#
loop_
_entity.id
_entity.type
_entity.pdbx_description
1 polymer ?
#
loop_
_entity_poly.entity_id
_entity_poly.type
_entity_poly.pdbx_seq_one_letter_code
_entity_poly.pdbx_strand_id
1 'polypeptide(L)'
;MRKLNVTPEEMKAVCGRMVAPRAADHLGLTLAQFYYLAQKYSLSTAHTQHRWSPQEVETLSRLYREGYQQKDIAEMMGLGLMAVRSRVSRLLKQDMNMRKAA
;
A
#
# COMPACT_ATOMS: atom_id res chain seq x y z
N MET A 1 23.50 -4.38 -25.66
CA MET A 1 22.58 -4.20 -24.50
C MET A 1 21.43 -5.18 -24.65
N ARG A 2 21.13 -5.99 -23.63
CA ARG A 2 19.97 -6.91 -23.64
C ARG A 2 18.69 -6.06 -23.71
N LYS A 3 17.75 -6.40 -24.60
CA LYS A 3 16.47 -5.70 -24.69
C LYS A 3 15.71 -5.92 -23.37
N LEU A 4 15.33 -4.83 -22.71
CA LEU A 4 14.43 -4.85 -21.57
C LEU A 4 13.02 -5.06 -22.11
N ASN A 5 12.46 -6.25 -21.91
CA ASN A 5 11.14 -6.65 -22.41
C ASN A 5 10.01 -6.32 -21.42
N VAL A 6 10.19 -5.32 -20.55
CA VAL A 6 9.19 -4.92 -19.55
C VAL A 6 8.38 -3.76 -20.10
N THR A 7 7.06 -3.93 -20.12
CA THR A 7 6.09 -2.96 -20.62
C THR A 7 5.81 -1.84 -19.60
N PRO A 8 5.29 -0.68 -20.04
CA PRO A 8 4.85 0.36 -19.11
C PRO A 8 3.78 -0.12 -18.13
N GLU A 9 2.93 -1.07 -18.54
CA GLU A 9 1.81 -1.62 -17.78
C GLU A 9 2.31 -2.52 -16.65
N GLU A 10 3.31 -3.36 -16.92
CA GLU A 10 4.02 -4.13 -15.90
C GLU A 10 4.75 -3.21 -14.91
N MET A 11 5.37 -2.12 -15.38
CA MET A 11 6.00 -1.13 -14.51
C MET A 11 4.98 -0.41 -13.62
N LYS A 12 3.83 0.02 -14.16
CA LYS A 12 2.73 0.64 -13.40
C LYS A 12 2.17 -0.29 -12.32
N ALA A 13 2.20 -1.60 -12.55
CA ALA A 13 1.71 -2.57 -11.59
C ALA A 13 2.56 -2.63 -10.31
N VAL A 14 3.85 -2.27 -10.38
CA VAL A 14 4.79 -2.34 -9.24
C VAL A 14 5.19 -0.97 -8.68
N CYS A 15 5.30 0.06 -9.52
CA CYS A 15 5.67 1.41 -9.10
C CYS A 15 4.68 1.96 -8.08
N GLY A 16 5.20 2.47 -6.94
CA GLY A 16 4.39 3.01 -5.85
C GLY A 16 3.68 1.98 -4.95
N ARG A 17 3.56 0.72 -5.38
CA ARG A 17 2.93 -0.35 -4.58
C ARG A 17 3.91 -1.16 -3.74
N MET A 18 5.18 -1.17 -4.12
CA MET A 18 6.25 -1.81 -3.35
C MET A 18 7.56 -1.02 -3.45
N VAL A 19 8.49 -1.30 -2.53
CA VAL A 19 9.82 -0.68 -2.55
C VAL A 19 10.61 -1.11 -3.78
N ALA A 20 11.44 -0.20 -4.31
CA ALA A 20 12.13 -0.38 -5.59
C ALA A 20 12.96 -1.69 -5.71
N PRO A 21 13.68 -2.18 -4.67
CA PRO A 21 14.38 -3.46 -4.77
C PRO A 21 13.42 -4.63 -5.04
N ARG A 22 12.31 -4.68 -4.29
CA ARG A 22 11.29 -5.73 -4.45
C ARG A 22 10.58 -5.64 -5.80
N ALA A 23 10.36 -4.42 -6.29
CA ALA A 23 9.79 -4.18 -7.62
C ALA A 23 10.72 -4.69 -8.74
N ALA A 24 12.03 -4.45 -8.61
CA ALA A 24 13.03 -4.93 -9.55
C ALA A 24 13.11 -6.46 -9.55
N ASP A 25 13.18 -7.09 -8.37
CA ASP A 25 13.19 -8.55 -8.22
C ASP A 25 11.93 -9.18 -8.84
N HIS A 26 10.76 -8.57 -8.63
CA HIS A 26 9.49 -9.05 -9.17
C HIS A 26 9.46 -9.05 -10.71
N LEU A 27 10.15 -8.10 -11.34
CA LEU A 27 10.24 -7.97 -12.79
C LEU A 27 11.46 -8.69 -13.40
N GLY A 28 12.27 -9.38 -12.58
CA GLY A 28 13.51 -10.02 -13.03
C GLY A 28 14.56 -9.01 -13.53
N LEU A 29 14.54 -7.79 -12.98
CA LEU A 29 15.40 -6.68 -13.36
C LEU A 29 16.46 -6.42 -12.30
N THR A 30 17.58 -5.82 -12.73
CA THR A 30 18.45 -5.14 -11.77
C THR A 30 17.82 -3.82 -11.31
N LEU A 31 18.20 -3.35 -10.13
CA LEU A 31 17.69 -2.08 -9.59
C LEU A 31 17.99 -0.89 -10.54
N ALA A 32 19.14 -0.89 -11.21
CA ALA A 32 19.48 0.12 -12.20
C ALA A 32 18.56 0.09 -13.43
N GLN A 33 18.23 -1.11 -13.92
CA GLN A 33 17.28 -1.28 -15.04
C GLN A 33 15.88 -0.83 -14.65
N PHE A 34 15.46 -1.13 -13.42
CA PHE A 34 14.18 -0.67 -12.88
C PHE A 34 14.07 0.85 -12.85
N TYR A 35 15.06 1.56 -12.30
CA TYR A 35 15.06 3.03 -12.29
C TYR A 35 15.13 3.64 -13.69
N TYR A 36 15.92 3.05 -14.58
CA TYR A 36 15.96 3.47 -15.98
C TYR A 36 14.58 3.40 -16.65
N LEU A 37 13.87 2.27 -16.48
CA LEU A 37 12.52 2.11 -17.04
C LEU A 37 11.51 3.03 -16.36
N ALA A 38 11.59 3.21 -15.05
CA ALA A 38 10.71 4.12 -14.33
C ALA A 38 10.88 5.57 -14.84
N GLN A 39 12.12 6.02 -15.07
CA GLN A 39 12.41 7.31 -15.65
C GLN A 39 11.92 7.41 -17.10
N LYS A 40 12.20 6.39 -17.92
CA LYS A 40 11.77 6.30 -19.33
C LYS A 40 10.25 6.41 -19.49
N TYR A 41 9.50 5.82 -18.56
CA TYR A 41 8.03 5.85 -18.55
C TYR A 41 7.45 6.97 -17.67
N SER A 42 8.29 7.84 -17.11
CA SER A 42 7.88 8.94 -16.21
C SER A 42 7.01 8.48 -15.03
N LEU A 43 7.35 7.32 -14.44
CA LEU A 43 6.65 6.72 -13.31
C LEU A 43 7.32 7.09 -11.98
N SER A 44 6.51 7.44 -10.98
CA SER A 44 7.01 7.61 -9.62
C SER A 44 7.31 6.25 -8.98
N THR A 45 8.53 6.09 -8.46
CA THR A 45 8.96 4.91 -7.71
C THR A 45 8.81 5.09 -6.20
N ALA A 46 8.37 6.28 -5.76
CA ALA A 46 8.17 6.57 -4.34
C ALA A 46 7.11 5.62 -3.79
N HIS A 47 7.47 4.81 -2.81
CA HIS A 47 6.54 3.96 -2.09
C HIS A 47 5.61 4.86 -1.25
N THR A 48 4.44 5.17 -1.79
CA THR A 48 3.44 5.98 -1.09
C THR A 48 2.68 5.07 -0.13
N GLN A 49 2.78 5.37 1.17
CA GLN A 49 1.86 4.75 2.13
C GLN A 49 0.43 5.13 1.73
N HIS A 50 -0.50 4.17 1.77
CA HIS A 50 -1.92 4.42 1.53
C HIS A 50 -2.39 5.58 2.40
N ARG A 51 -2.86 6.64 1.76
CA ARG A 51 -3.34 7.85 2.45
C ARG A 51 -4.81 7.65 2.77
N TRP A 52 -5.08 7.26 4.02
CA TRP A 52 -6.44 7.10 4.53
C TRP A 52 -7.21 8.42 4.50
N SER A 53 -8.30 8.45 3.74
CA SER A 53 -9.30 9.53 3.78
C SER A 53 -10.14 9.44 5.06
N PRO A 54 -10.72 10.56 5.53
CA PRO A 54 -11.63 10.55 6.68
C PRO A 54 -12.77 9.53 6.55
N GLN A 55 -13.34 9.39 5.35
CA GLN A 55 -14.43 8.46 5.04
C GLN A 55 -13.99 6.99 5.15
N GLU A 56 -12.78 6.66 4.67
CA GLU A 56 -12.23 5.31 4.84
C GLU A 56 -11.97 4.99 6.32
N VAL A 57 -11.49 5.97 7.09
CA VAL A 57 -11.27 5.80 8.53
C VAL A 57 -12.58 5.55 9.27
N GLU A 58 -13.62 6.30 8.94
CA GLU A 58 -14.96 6.13 9.51
C GLU A 58 -15.53 4.75 9.16
N THR A 59 -15.46 4.36 7.88
CA THR A 59 -15.92 3.05 7.39
C THR A 59 -15.20 1.90 8.09
N LEU A 60 -13.86 1.97 8.17
CA LEU A 60 -13.04 0.98 8.89
C LEU A 60 -13.45 0.91 10.36
N SER A 61 -13.61 2.06 11.01
CA SER A 61 -13.95 2.12 12.44
C SER A 61 -15.32 1.51 12.71
N ARG A 62 -16.31 1.76 11.85
CA ARG A 62 -17.65 1.20 11.94
C ARG A 62 -17.62 -0.33 11.78
N LEU A 63 -17.06 -0.83 10.68
CA LEU A 63 -17.00 -2.27 10.40
C LEU A 63 -16.24 -3.04 11.50
N TYR A 64 -15.17 -2.44 12.03
CA TYR A 64 -14.43 -3.05 13.13
C TYR A 64 -15.28 -3.13 14.41
N ARG A 65 -16.07 -2.09 14.74
CA ARG A 65 -16.98 -2.08 15.89
C ARG A 65 -18.15 -3.06 15.72
N GLU A 66 -18.59 -3.28 14.48
CA GLU A 66 -19.61 -4.27 14.13
C GLU A 66 -19.09 -5.72 14.22
N GLY A 67 -17.79 -5.91 14.49
CA GLY A 67 -17.20 -7.23 14.74
C GLY A 67 -16.68 -7.96 13.50
N TYR A 68 -16.65 -7.31 12.34
CA TYR A 68 -16.08 -7.90 11.13
C TYR A 68 -14.58 -8.19 11.30
N GLN A 69 -14.10 -9.30 10.73
CA GLN A 69 -12.68 -9.59 10.76
C GLN A 69 -11.91 -8.66 9.82
N GLN A 70 -10.67 -8.34 10.18
CA GLN A 70 -9.83 -7.41 9.41
C GLN A 70 -9.55 -7.91 7.98
N LYS A 71 -9.62 -9.23 7.74
CA LYS A 71 -9.53 -9.81 6.40
C LYS A 71 -10.75 -9.45 5.56
N ASP A 72 -11.95 -9.66 6.09
CA ASP A 72 -13.20 -9.35 5.40
C ASP A 72 -13.35 -7.85 5.15
N ILE A 73 -12.91 -7.02 6.11
CA ILE A 73 -12.87 -5.56 5.94
C ILE A 73 -11.93 -5.16 4.79
N ALA A 74 -10.76 -5.80 4.69
CA ALA A 74 -9.82 -5.53 3.61
C ALA A 74 -10.43 -5.84 2.23
N GLU A 75 -11.12 -6.97 2.13
CA GLU A 75 -11.86 -7.36 0.91
C GLU A 75 -13.01 -6.39 0.60
N MET A 76 -13.84 -6.05 1.59
CA MET A 76 -14.96 -5.10 1.43
C MET A 76 -14.51 -3.69 1.01
N MET A 77 -13.37 -3.23 1.52
CA MET A 77 -12.84 -1.90 1.22
C MET A 77 -11.92 -1.87 -0.02
N GLY A 78 -11.60 -3.03 -0.61
CA GLY A 78 -10.62 -3.13 -1.70
C GLY A 78 -9.20 -2.71 -1.29
N LEU A 79 -8.85 -2.88 -0.01
CA LEU A 79 -7.56 -2.49 0.56
C LEU A 79 -6.70 -3.72 0.88
N GLY A 80 -5.39 -3.52 0.98
CA GLY A 80 -4.48 -4.58 1.43
C GLY A 80 -4.67 -4.90 2.92
N LEU A 81 -4.70 -6.18 3.29
CA LEU A 81 -4.84 -6.64 4.68
C LEU A 81 -3.83 -5.97 5.64
N MET A 82 -2.57 -5.82 5.21
CA MET A 82 -1.55 -5.16 6.04
C MET A 82 -1.86 -3.68 6.28
N ALA A 83 -2.43 -2.99 5.30
CA ALA A 83 -2.85 -1.59 5.45
C ALA A 83 -3.97 -1.47 6.49
N VAL A 84 -4.97 -2.37 6.43
CA VAL A 84 -6.06 -2.46 7.41
C VAL A 84 -5.53 -2.77 8.81
N ARG A 85 -4.72 -3.83 8.97
CA ARG A 85 -4.12 -4.21 10.27
C ARG A 85 -3.36 -3.05 10.91
N SER A 86 -2.48 -2.41 10.14
CA SER A 86 -1.69 -1.27 10.58
C SER A 86 -2.57 -0.10 11.04
N ARG A 87 -3.65 0.18 10.29
CA ARG A 87 -4.57 1.26 10.64
C ARG A 87 -5.40 0.96 11.89
N VAL A 88 -5.94 -0.25 12.02
CA VAL A 88 -6.69 -0.69 13.22
C VAL A 88 -5.80 -0.58 14.46
N SER A 89 -4.56 -1.07 14.40
CA SER A 89 -3.64 -0.94 15.55
C SER A 89 -3.38 0.51 15.94
N ARG A 90 -3.31 1.44 14.98
CA ARG A 90 -3.17 2.88 15.28
C ARG A 90 -4.44 3.46 15.89
N LEU A 91 -5.62 3.10 15.38
CA LEU A 91 -6.91 3.54 15.93
C LEU A 91 -7.08 3.09 17.39
N LEU A 92 -6.74 1.83 17.70
CA LEU A 92 -6.81 1.31 19.07
C LEU A 92 -5.87 2.06 20.03
N LYS A 93 -4.66 2.41 19.59
CA LYS A 93 -3.73 3.22 20.38
C LYS A 93 -4.27 4.64 20.61
N GLN A 94 -4.87 5.24 19.60
CA GLN A 94 -5.50 6.56 19.71
C GLN A 94 -6.69 6.53 20.69
N ASP A 95 -7.53 5.49 20.63
CA ASP A 95 -8.67 5.30 21.52
C ASP A 95 -8.25 5.05 22.98
N MET A 96 -7.24 4.21 23.20
CA MET A 96 -6.65 3.99 24.53
C MET A 96 -6.08 5.28 25.15
N ASN A 97 -5.44 6.11 24.33
CA ASN A 97 -4.88 7.38 24.79
C ASN A 97 -5.98 8.39 25.14
N MET A 98 -7.11 8.39 24.41
CA MET A 98 -8.27 9.23 24.75
C MET A 98 -8.92 8.80 26.08
N ARG A 99 -8.99 7.50 26.37
CA ARG A 99 -9.54 6.99 27.65
C ARG A 99 -8.65 7.23 28.86
N LYS A 100 -7.35 7.46 28.68
CA LYS A 100 -6.41 7.81 29.76
C LYS A 100 -6.32 9.31 30.05
N ALA A 101 -6.85 10.14 29.15
CA ALA A 101 -6.78 11.60 29.24
C ALA A 101 -8.10 12.24 29.73
N ALA A 102 -9.12 11.44 30.01
CA ALA A 102 -10.40 11.83 30.61
C ALA A 102 -10.45 11.35 32.06
#